data_AF-A0A1G1EA90-F1
#
_entry.id   AF-A0A1G1EA90-F1
#
_cell.length_a   1.000
_cell.length_b   1.000
_cell.length_c   1.000
_cell.angle_alpha   90.00
_cell.angle_beta   90.00
_cell.angle_gamma   90.00
#
_symmetry.space_group_name_H-M   'P 1'
#
loop_
_entity.id
_entity.type
_entity.pdbx_description
1 polymer ?
#
loop_
_entity_poly.entity_id
_entity_poly.type
_entity_poly.pdbx_seq_one_letter_code
_entity_poly.pdbx_strand_id
1 'polypeptide(L)'
;MHYGYGSLNITLPKELARQLDKLVGSRKKSRFITETLTQRIKQIQHEELQKLLEEGYRATKQEGLAIAKEFEPIKIFGRSIPLRYSYLFLL
;
A
#
# COMPACT_ATOMS: atom_id res chain seq x y z
N MET A 1 -19.62 13.02 10.97
CA MET A 1 -18.69 13.93 10.28
C MET A 1 -19.49 14.70 9.22
N HIS A 2 -19.92 15.93 9.52
CA HIS A 2 -20.62 16.78 8.54
C HIS A 2 -19.57 17.39 7.60
N TYR A 3 -19.57 17.00 6.32
CA TYR A 3 -18.72 17.66 5.32
C TYR A 3 -19.44 18.91 4.81
N GLY A 4 -18.87 20.08 5.13
CA GLY A 4 -19.21 21.33 4.47
C GLY A 4 -18.61 21.38 3.06
N TYR A 5 -19.25 22.09 2.15
CA TYR A 5 -18.69 22.37 0.82
C TYR A 5 -17.69 23.52 0.93
N GLY A 6 -16.48 23.32 0.41
CA GLY A 6 -15.46 24.37 0.25
C GLY A 6 -15.37 24.83 -1.20
N SER A 7 -15.18 26.12 -1.43
CA SER A 7 -14.85 26.65 -2.76
C SER A 7 -13.35 26.60 -2.98
N LEU A 8 -12.94 26.19 -4.19
CA LEU A 8 -11.54 26.16 -4.60
C LEU A 8 -11.40 26.86 -5.95
N ASN A 9 -10.59 27.92 -5.98
CA ASN A 9 -10.20 28.58 -7.22
C ASN A 9 -8.96 27.89 -7.77
N ILE A 10 -9.07 27.36 -8.99
CA ILE A 10 -7.99 26.66 -9.67
C ILE A 10 -7.68 27.33 -11.02
N THR A 11 -6.42 27.34 -11.38
CA THR A 11 -5.98 27.76 -12.72
C THR A 11 -5.74 26.52 -13.57
N LEU A 12 -6.34 26.49 -14.76
CA LEU A 12 -6.19 25.39 -15.71
C LEU A 12 -5.61 25.91 -17.03
N PRO A 13 -4.80 25.12 -17.73
CA PRO A 13 -4.42 25.41 -19.11
C PRO A 13 -5.67 25.64 -19.96
N LYS A 14 -5.65 26.67 -20.83
CA LYS A 14 -6.80 27.05 -21.67
C LYS A 14 -7.38 25.88 -22.44
N GLU A 15 -6.52 25.04 -23.00
CA GLU A 15 -6.94 23.89 -23.80
C GLU A 15 -7.66 22.84 -22.94
N LEU A 16 -7.15 22.57 -21.73
CA LEU A 16 -7.79 21.65 -20.79
C LEU A 16 -9.16 22.17 -20.34
N ALA A 17 -9.27 23.48 -20.10
CA ALA A 17 -10.56 24.11 -19.78
C ALA A 17 -11.56 23.97 -20.94
N ARG A 18 -11.12 24.14 -22.20
CA ARG A 18 -12.00 23.92 -23.37
C ARG A 18 -12.43 22.45 -23.50
N GLN A 19 -11.53 21.51 -23.25
CA GLN A 19 -11.86 20.09 -23.31
C GLN A 19 -12.85 19.70 -22.22
N LEU A 20 -12.64 20.19 -20.99
CA LEU A 20 -13.58 20.01 -19.89
C LEU A 20 -14.97 20.58 -20.24
N ASP A 21 -15.01 21.77 -20.83
CA ASP A 21 -16.26 22.42 -21.22
C ASP A 21 -17.01 21.64 -22.30
N LYS A 22 -16.29 21.08 -23.27
CA LYS A 22 -16.88 20.21 -24.31
C LYS A 22 -17.38 18.88 -23.74
N LEU A 23 -16.65 18.29 -22.79
CA LEU A 23 -16.93 16.95 -22.27
C LEU A 23 -18.18 16.92 -21.39
N VAL A 24 -18.30 17.86 -20.44
CA VAL A 24 -19.34 17.83 -19.40
C VAL A 24 -20.30 19.03 -19.44
N GLY A 25 -20.00 20.04 -20.24
CA GLY A 25 -20.77 21.28 -20.29
C GLY A 25 -20.53 22.17 -19.07
N SER A 26 -20.98 23.43 -19.16
CA SER A 26 -20.65 24.47 -18.19
C SER A 26 -21.16 24.21 -16.76
N ARG A 27 -22.30 23.53 -16.61
CA ARG A 27 -22.97 23.33 -15.30
C ARG A 27 -22.49 22.12 -14.51
N LYS A 28 -21.77 21.18 -15.13
CA LYS A 28 -21.37 19.91 -14.48
C LYS A 28 -19.89 19.85 -14.12
N LYS A 29 -19.12 20.92 -14.35
CA LYS A 29 -17.67 20.97 -14.09
C LYS A 29 -17.32 20.64 -12.64
N SER A 30 -17.97 21.28 -11.68
CA SER A 30 -17.70 21.05 -10.25
C SER A 30 -17.89 19.58 -9.87
N ARG A 31 -19.03 18.99 -10.26
CA ARG A 31 -19.30 17.56 -10.03
C ARG A 31 -18.24 16.66 -10.67
N PHE A 32 -17.91 16.90 -11.93
CA PHE A 32 -16.91 16.12 -12.65
C PHE A 32 -15.53 16.21 -12.00
N ILE A 33 -15.10 17.42 -11.62
CA ILE A 33 -13.82 17.66 -10.93
C ILE A 33 -13.83 16.92 -9.59
N THR A 34 -14.89 17.03 -8.80
CA THR A 34 -15.00 16.32 -7.51
C THR A 34 -14.92 14.80 -7.66
N GLU A 35 -15.66 14.24 -8.62
CA GLU A 35 -15.62 12.79 -8.90
C GLU A 35 -14.23 12.34 -9.35
N THR A 36 -13.59 13.10 -10.25
CA THR A 36 -12.24 12.83 -10.76
C THR A 36 -11.19 12.90 -9.65
N LEU A 37 -11.23 13.95 -8.82
CA LEU A 37 -10.31 14.10 -7.69
C LEU A 37 -10.51 12.98 -6.66
N THR A 38 -11.76 12.61 -6.38
CA THR A 38 -12.07 11.50 -5.47
C THR A 38 -11.46 10.18 -5.97
N GLN A 39 -11.61 9.89 -7.26
CA GLN A 39 -11.02 8.69 -7.87
C GLN A 39 -9.49 8.74 -7.83
N ARG A 40 -8.89 9.88 -8.19
CA ARG A 40 -7.43 10.01 -8.23
C ARG A 40 -6.81 9.90 -6.84
N ILE A 41 -7.41 10.49 -5.81
CA ILE A 41 -6.96 10.38 -4.43
C ILE A 41 -6.99 8.91 -3.97
N LYS A 42 -8.09 8.20 -4.21
CA LYS A 42 -8.19 6.77 -3.87
C LYS A 42 -7.11 5.95 -4.55
N GLN A 43 -6.83 6.23 -5.82
CA GLN A 43 -5.78 5.53 -6.57
C GLN A 43 -4.40 5.80 -5.96
N ILE A 44 -4.05 7.05 -5.66
CA ILE A 44 -2.77 7.40 -5.04
C ILE A 44 -2.60 6.70 -3.69
N GLN A 45 -3.63 6.73 -2.84
CA GLN A 45 -3.60 6.05 -1.54
C GLN A 45 -3.39 4.54 -1.68
N HIS A 46 -4.02 3.93 -2.68
CA HIS A 46 -3.84 2.51 -2.96
C HIS A 46 -2.41 2.21 -3.43
N GLU A 47 -1.86 3.01 -4.35
CA GLU A 47 -0.48 2.86 -4.84
C GLU A 47 0.55 3.03 -3.71
N GLU A 48 0.35 4.00 -2.81
CA GLU A 48 1.19 4.19 -1.62
C GLU A 48 1.12 3.00 -0.67
N LEU A 49 -0.08 2.48 -0.40
CA LEU A 49 -0.26 1.30 0.44
C LEU A 49 0.45 0.08 -0.15
N GLN A 50 0.35 -0.16 -1.46
CA GLN A 50 1.05 -1.27 -2.11
C GLN A 50 2.57 -1.16 -1.97
N LYS A 51 3.14 0.05 -2.14
CA LYS A 51 4.57 0.28 -1.92
C LYS A 51 5.00 -0.04 -0.49
N LEU A 52 4.24 0.44 0.50
CA LEU A 52 4.54 0.18 1.91
C LEU A 52 4.45 -1.32 2.25
N LEU A 53 3.49 -2.04 1.67
CA LEU A 53 3.38 -3.49 1.82
C LEU A 53 4.58 -4.20 1.21
N GLU A 54 4.98 -3.84 -0.01
CA GLU A 54 6.17 -4.41 -0.65
C GLU A 54 7.43 -4.19 0.18
N GLU A 55 7.61 -2.98 0.73
CA GLU A 55 8.74 -2.65 1.61
C GLU A 55 8.70 -3.48 2.90
N GLY A 56 7.55 -3.57 3.56
CA GLY A 56 7.35 -4.38 4.75
C GLY A 56 7.62 -5.87 4.51
N TYR A 57 7.13 -6.42 3.39
CA TYR A 57 7.43 -7.79 2.97
C TYR A 57 8.91 -8.01 2.67
N ARG A 58 9.59 -7.04 2.04
CA ARG A 58 11.04 -7.13 1.78
C ARG A 58 11.85 -7.08 3.08
N ALA A 59 11.48 -6.22 4.03
CA ALA A 59 12.13 -6.12 5.33
C ALA A 59 11.96 -7.42 6.14
N THR A 60 10.74 -7.92 6.24
CA THR A 60 10.43 -9.15 6.99
C THR A 60 10.94 -10.42 6.33
N LYS A 61 11.19 -10.43 5.01
CA LYS A 61 11.81 -11.56 4.32
C LYS A 61 13.22 -11.85 4.85
N GLN A 62 13.99 -10.83 5.21
CA GLN A 62 15.35 -11.02 5.75
C GLN A 62 15.32 -11.60 7.16
N GLU A 63 14.41 -11.11 8.00
CA GLU A 63 14.18 -11.66 9.35
C GLU A 63 13.66 -13.10 9.29
N GLY A 64 12.69 -13.38 8.42
CA GLY A 64 12.12 -14.71 8.25
C GLY A 64 13.12 -15.74 7.72
N LEU A 65 14.06 -15.35 6.85
CA LEU A 65 15.14 -16.22 6.39
C LEU A 65 16.16 -16.52 7.50
N ALA A 66 16.49 -15.54 8.34
CA ALA A 66 17.38 -15.73 9.47
C ALA A 66 16.77 -16.68 10.51
N ILE A 67 15.49 -16.46 10.86
CA ILE A 67 14.72 -17.34 11.74
C ILE A 67 14.62 -18.74 11.13
N ALA A 68 14.21 -18.89 9.86
CA ALA A 68 14.10 -20.21 9.23
C ALA A 68 15.43 -20.99 9.23
N LYS A 69 16.57 -20.29 9.11
CA LYS A 69 17.90 -20.89 9.20
C LYS A 69 18.29 -21.27 10.63
N GLU A 70 17.89 -20.49 11.64
CA GLU A 70 18.04 -20.84 13.05
C GLU A 70 17.19 -22.06 13.47
N PHE A 71 16.09 -22.32 12.75
CA PHE A 71 15.20 -23.46 12.96
C PHE A 71 15.40 -24.59 11.93
N GLU A 72 16.44 -24.53 11.08
CA GLU A 72 16.76 -25.65 10.20
C GLU A 72 17.10 -26.89 11.05
N PRO A 73 16.41 -28.02 10.83
CA PRO A 73 16.68 -29.23 11.59
C PRO A 73 18.09 -29.74 11.24
N ILE A 74 18.97 -29.83 12.23
CA ILE A 74 20.24 -30.54 12.07
C ILE A 74 19.91 -31.98 11.71
N LYS A 75 20.29 -32.41 10.50
CA LYS A 75 20.07 -33.77 10.03
C LYS A 75 21.10 -34.71 10.66
N ILE A 76 20.85 -35.12 11.89
CA ILE A 76 21.60 -36.20 12.55
C ILE A 76 20.75 -37.47 12.48
N PHE A 77 21.23 -38.43 11.70
CA PHE A 77 20.81 -39.83 11.76
C PHE A 77 19.30 -40.11 11.58
N GLY A 78 18.72 -39.61 10.48
CA GLY A 78 17.39 -40.05 10.00
C GLY A 78 16.18 -39.65 10.86
N ARG A 79 16.34 -38.80 11.88
CA ARG A 79 15.21 -38.21 12.62
C ARG A 79 15.37 -36.69 12.72
N SER A 80 14.38 -35.96 12.23
CA SER A 80 14.29 -34.50 12.35
C SER A 80 13.72 -34.11 13.72
N ILE A 81 14.50 -33.40 14.53
CA ILE A 81 14.08 -32.88 15.84
C ILE A 81 14.23 -31.35 15.83
N PRO A 82 13.21 -30.56 16.23
CA PRO A 82 13.33 -29.12 16.32
C PRO A 82 14.26 -28.69 17.47
N LEU A 83 15.07 -27.64 17.26
CA LEU A 83 16.13 -27.17 18.18
C LEU A 83 15.64 -26.65 19.55
N ARG A 84 14.33 -26.61 19.81
CA ARG A 84 13.74 -26.14 21.07
C ARG A 84 13.80 -27.18 22.21
N TYR A 85 14.84 -28.01 22.28
CA TYR A 85 15.07 -28.95 23.39
C TYR A 85 16.54 -29.07 23.83
N SER A 86 17.45 -28.24 23.31
CA SER A 86 18.87 -28.29 23.71
C SER A 86 19.18 -27.74 25.10
N TYR A 87 18.22 -27.10 25.80
CA TYR A 87 18.43 -26.57 27.15
C TYR A 87 17.93 -27.47 28.29
N LEU A 88 17.49 -28.71 28.01
CA LEU A 88 17.08 -29.66 29.06
C LEU A 88 18.14 -30.75 29.36
N PHE A 89 19.36 -30.65 28.83
CA PHE A 89 20.43 -31.64 29.04
C PHE A 89 21.70 -31.07 29.70
N LEU A 90 21.58 -29.96 30.44
CA LEU A 90 22.74 -29.36 31.12
C LEU A 90 22.53 -28.95 32.59
N LEU A 91 21.46 -29.41 33.25
CA LEU A 91 21.36 -29.43 34.73
C LEU A 91 20.58 -30.66 35.20
#